data_AF-A0A1G6G5R7-F1
#
_entry.id   AF-A0A1G6G5R7-F1
#
_cell.length_a   1.000
_cell.length_b   1.000
_cell.length_c   1.000
_cell.angle_alpha   90.00
_cell.angle_beta   90.00
_cell.angle_gamma   90.00
#
_symmetry.space_group_name_H-M   'P 1'
#
loop_
_entity.id
_entity.type
_entity.pdbx_description
1 polymer ?
#
loop_
_entity_poly.entity_id
_entity_poly.type
_entity_poly.pdbx_seq_one_letter_code
_entity_poly.pdbx_strand_id
1 'polypeptide(L)' 'MDSIQTQTFFIKGNDDAVAYFAFCDGDLCVSVVVEGKQADFHFEPATLKMFAYAYKLHCEELKEEENK' A
#
# COMPACT_ATOMS: atom_id res chain seq x y z
N MET A 1 -21.67 -10.10 -6.52
CA MET A 1 -21.31 -8.67 -6.42
C MET A 1 -19.92 -8.60 -6.97
N ASP A 2 -19.77 -8.11 -8.20
CA ASP A 2 -18.51 -8.18 -8.94
C ASP A 2 -17.57 -7.11 -8.39
N SER A 3 -16.75 -7.46 -7.40
CA SER A 3 -15.69 -6.57 -6.90
C SER A 3 -14.70 -6.35 -8.04
N ILE A 4 -14.54 -5.11 -8.48
CA ILE A 4 -13.52 -4.76 -9.48
C ILE A 4 -12.17 -4.80 -8.77
N GLN A 5 -11.55 -5.98 -8.74
CA GLN A 5 -10.19 -6.12 -8.26
C GLN A 5 -9.28 -5.51 -9.31
N THR A 6 -8.69 -4.36 -8.97
CA THR A 6 -7.67 -3.75 -9.81
C THR A 6 -6.29 -4.31 -9.46
N GLN A 7 -5.38 -4.16 -10.42
CA GLN A 7 -3.99 -4.64 -10.46
C GLN A 7 -3.37 -4.96 -9.08
N THR A 8 -3.16 -6.25 -8.82
CA THR A 8 -2.42 -6.71 -7.64
C THR A 8 -0.93 -6.60 -7.92
N PHE A 9 -0.19 -5.88 -7.08
CA PHE A 9 1.27 -6.01 -7.02
C PHE A 9 1.66 -6.61 -5.67
N PHE A 10 2.85 -7.22 -5.60
CA PHE A 10 3.31 -7.86 -4.38
C PHE A 10 4.76 -7.55 -4.10
N ILE A 11 5.11 -7.57 -2.81
CA ILE A 11 6.47 -7.44 -2.31
C ILE A 11 6.85 -8.79 -1.70
N LYS A 12 7.92 -9.41 -2.20
CA LYS A 12 8.49 -10.62 -1.60
C LYS A 12 9.49 -10.23 -0.51
N GLY A 13 9.25 -10.69 0.71
CA GLY A 13 10.17 -10.61 1.84
C GLY A 13 11.03 -11.88 1.96
N ASN A 14 11.75 -11.98 3.08
CA ASN A 14 12.50 -13.19 3.43
C ASN A 14 11.55 -14.32 3.84
N ASP A 15 12.03 -15.56 3.81
CA ASP A 15 11.32 -16.76 4.32
C ASP A 15 9.92 -16.95 3.72
N ASP A 16 9.82 -16.72 2.41
CA ASP A 16 8.58 -16.80 1.63
C ASP A 16 7.43 -15.93 2.14
N ALA A 17 7.74 -14.90 2.92
CA ALA A 17 6.80 -13.84 3.23
C ALA A 17 6.43 -13.06 1.97
N VAL A 18 5.15 -12.85 1.71
CA VAL A 18 4.65 -12.05 0.58
C VAL A 18 3.55 -11.12 1.05
N ALA A 19 3.70 -9.83 0.75
CA ALA A 19 2.63 -8.85 0.94
C ALA A 19 2.01 -8.55 -0.42
N TYR A 20 0.72 -8.84 -0.60
CA TYR A 20 -0.08 -8.52 -1.76
C TYR A 20 -0.84 -7.23 -1.51
N PHE A 21 -0.82 -6.33 -2.49
CA PHE A 21 -1.50 -5.04 -2.46
C PHE A 21 -2.49 -5.01 -3.61
N ALA A 22 -3.76 -4.75 -3.32
CA ALA A 22 -4.82 -4.60 -4.31
C ALA A 22 -5.74 -3.45 -3.92
N PHE A 23 -6.34 -2.78 -4.90
CA PHE A 23 -7.44 -1.86 -4.60
C PHE A 23 -8.77 -2.59 -4.82
N CYS A 24 -9.56 -2.67 -3.75
CA CYS A 24 -10.89 -3.27 -3.72
C CYS A 24 -11.88 -2.18 -3.32
N ASP A 25 -12.87 -1.91 -4.18
CA ASP A 25 -13.95 -0.95 -3.90
C ASP A 25 -13.47 0.47 -3.51
N GLY A 26 -12.29 0.87 -4.00
CA GLY A 26 -11.69 2.19 -3.74
C GLY A 26 -10.78 2.24 -2.51
N ASP A 27 -10.71 1.15 -1.74
CA ASP A 27 -9.82 0.99 -0.60
C ASP A 27 -8.58 0.18 -0.97
N LEU A 28 -7.47 0.40 -0.26
CA LEU A 28 -6.28 -0.43 -0.38
C LEU A 28 -6.40 -1.62 0.57
N CYS A 29 -6.46 -2.81 -0.01
CA CYS A 29 -6.39 -4.09 0.68
C CYS A 29 -4.96 -4.59 0.64
N VAL A 30 -4.47 -5.05 1.79
CA VAL A 30 -3.15 -5.67 1.92
C VAL A 30 -3.29 -7.03 2.56
N SER A 31 -2.87 -8.08 1.85
CA SER A 31 -2.83 -9.44 2.37
C SER A 31 -1.39 -9.86 2.57
N VAL A 32 -1.01 -10.20 3.80
CA VAL A 32 0.33 -10.68 4.12
C VAL A 32 0.27 -12.17 4.34
N VAL A 33 1.06 -12.92 3.56
CA VAL A 33 1.19 -14.37 3.67
C VAL A 33 2.59 -14.70 4.19
N VAL A 34 2.68 -15.48 5.27
CA VAL A 34 3.94 -15.96 5.86
C VAL A 34 3.76 -17.42 6.24
N GLU A 35 4.64 -18.30 5.76
CA GLU A 35 4.58 -19.76 6.04
C GLU A 35 3.18 -20.37 5.77
N GLY A 36 2.51 -19.89 4.71
CA GLY A 36 1.16 -20.32 4.35
C GLY A 36 0.03 -19.79 5.24
N LYS A 37 0.32 -18.95 6.24
CA LYS A 37 -0.68 -18.22 7.03
C LYS A 37 -0.92 -16.85 6.42
N GLN A 38 -2.19 -16.45 6.31
CA GLN A 38 -2.59 -15.17 5.74
C GLN A 38 -3.20 -14.25 6.81
N ALA A 39 -2.83 -12.96 6.75
CA ALA A 39 -3.46 -11.88 7.51
C ALA A 39 -3.87 -10.76 6.54
N ASP A 40 -5.12 -10.35 6.61
CA ASP A 40 -5.69 -9.32 5.75
C ASP A 40 -5.85 -7.99 6.49
N PHE A 41 -5.41 -6.92 5.86
CA PHE A 41 -5.44 -5.56 6.36
C PHE A 41 -6.23 -4.69 5.38
N HIS A 42 -7.05 -3.81 5.94
CA HIS A 42 -7.81 -2.82 5.20
C HIS A 42 -7.43 -1.45 5.73
N PHE A 43 -7.05 -0.56 4.82
CA PHE A 43 -6.79 0.83 5.18
C PHE A 43 -8.03 1.65 4.87
N GLU A 44 -8.57 2.30 5.89
CA GLU A 44 -9.65 3.26 5.69
C GLU A 44 -9.19 4.37 4.72
N PRO A 45 -10.11 4.95 3.92
CA PRO A 45 -9.80 6.05 3.02
C PRO A 45 -9.06 7.22 3.68
N ALA A 46 -9.35 7.49 4.96
CA ALA A 46 -8.69 8.55 5.71
C ALA A 46 -7.19 8.27 5.91
N THR A 47 -6.82 7.03 6.24
CA THR A 47 -5.43 6.60 6.41
C THR A 47 -4.65 6.69 5.11
N LEU A 48 -5.27 6.30 3.98
CA LEU A 48 -4.65 6.40 2.67
C LEU A 48 -4.37 7.85 2.26
N LYS A 49 -5.31 8.76 2.52
CA LYS A 49 -5.09 10.20 2.31
C LYS A 49 -3.95 10.74 3.15
N MET A 50 -3.82 10.26 4.39
CA MET A 50 -2.72 10.60 5.30
C MET A 50 -1.36 10.19 4.71
N PHE A 51 -1.22 8.96 4.22
CA PHE A 51 0.01 8.50 3.56
C PHE A 51 0.34 9.27 2.29
N ALA A 52 -0.67 9.51 1.42
CA ALA A 52 -0.48 10.30 0.21
C ALA A 52 -0.02 11.72 0.52
N TYR A 53 -0.58 12.34 1.56
CA TYR A 53 -0.18 13.67 2.01
C TYR A 53 1.24 13.69 2.58
N ALA A 54 1.61 12.71 3.41
CA ALA A 54 2.97 12.58 3.95
C ALA A 54 4.01 12.41 2.83
N TYR A 55 3.73 11.57 1.83
CA TYR A 55 4.63 11.39 0.68
C TYR A 55 4.76 12.67 -0.15
N LYS A 56 3.65 13.41 -0.34
CA LYS A 56 3.69 14.72 -1.00
C LYS A 56 4.63 15.69 -0.27
N LEU A 57 4.51 15.82 1.05
CA LEU A 57 5.38 16.69 1.86
C LEU A 57 6.85 16.31 1.70
N HIS A 58 7.17 15.02 1.77
CA HIS A 58 8.54 14.54 1.55
C HIS A 58 9.10 14.94 0.17
N CYS A 59 8.29 14.83 -0.88
CA CYS A 59 8.71 15.27 -2.22
C CYS A 59 8.88 16.79 -2.33
N GLU A 60 8.09 17.58 -1.59
CA GLU A 60 8.24 19.03 -1.53
C GLU A 60 9.55 19.41 -0.82
N GLU A 61 9.87 18.77 0.31
CA GLU A 61 11.13 18.95 1.03
C GLU A 61 12.36 18.63 0.17
N LEU A 62 12.35 17.48 -0.53
CA LEU A 62 13.46 17.11 -1.42
C LEU A 62 13.69 18.14 -2.53
N LYS A 63 12.62 18.69 -3.11
CA LYS A 63 12.74 19.75 -4.13
C LYS A 63 13.28 21.05 -3.55
N GLU A 64 12.92 21.39 -2.32
CA GLU A 64 13.50 22.57 -1.65
C GLU A 64 14.98 22.39 -1.35
N GLU A 65 15.43 21.17 -1.04
CA GLU A 65 16.84 20.84 -0.87
C GLU A 65 17.61 20.88 -2.19
N GLU A 66 17.05 20.33 -3.28
CA GLU A 66 17.66 20.37 -4.62
C GLU A 66 17.84 21.78 -5.17
N ASN A 67 17.00 22.73 -4.75
CA ASN A 67 17.03 24.13 -5.20
C ASN A 67 17.87 25.07 -4.30
N LYS A 68 18.52 24.56 -3.25
CA LYS A 68 19.42 25.31 -2.37
C LYS A 68 20.88 25.16 -2.79
#